data_AF-A0A7S1KAQ5-F1
#
_entry.id   AF-A0A7S1KAQ5-F1
#
_cell.length_a   1.000
_cell.length_b   1.000
_cell.length_c   1.000
_cell.angle_alpha   90.00
_cell.angle_beta   90.00
_cell.angle_gamma   90.00
#
_symmetry.space_group_name_H-M   'P 1'
#
loop_
_entity.id
_entity.type
_entity.pdbx_description
1 polymer ?
#
loop_
_entity_poly.entity_id
_entity_poly.type
_entity_poly.pdbx_seq_one_letter_code
_entity_poly.pdbx_strand_id
1 'polypeptide(L)'
;KKPANTPPLYLLRRMCGILYEAYEESGGTKPTERKVVAVNAKLGKLCEMLGACERIIKTPVPVSYSRHTSRFLTLYCATLPFALLESLRWAVVPVVAVMTWGFLSIQEIGHFIEDPFDRIACQIPMEGLCETIEADITDLTSMPYIRHFGTQVNGHPSPTPTSASTSAANEPLAHT
;
A
#
# COMPACT_ATOMS: atom_id res chain seq x y z
N LYS A 1 -14.77 -1.14 -30.29
CA LYS A 1 -14.59 -0.52 -28.96
C LYS A 1 -13.09 -0.61 -28.61
N LYS A 2 -12.32 0.45 -28.83
CA LYS A 2 -10.87 0.44 -28.59
C LYS A 2 -10.65 0.27 -27.08
N PRO A 3 -9.90 -0.72 -26.58
CA PRO A 3 -9.67 -0.85 -25.14
C PRO A 3 -8.96 0.42 -24.67
N ALA A 4 -9.40 0.95 -23.52
CA ALA A 4 -8.75 2.08 -22.87
C ALA A 4 -7.28 1.71 -22.65
N ASN A 5 -6.38 2.46 -23.29
CA ASN A 5 -4.95 2.21 -23.27
C ASN A 5 -4.36 2.73 -21.94
N THR A 6 -4.81 2.17 -20.82
CA THR A 6 -4.22 2.39 -19.49
C THR A 6 -3.33 1.18 -19.16
N PRO A 7 -1.99 1.33 -19.22
CA PRO A 7 -1.05 0.23 -18.96
C PRO A 7 -1.31 -0.58 -17.67
N PRO A 8 -1.63 0.02 -16.51
CA PRO A 8 -1.86 -0.77 -15.29
C PRO A 8 -3.16 -1.59 -15.34
N LEU A 9 -4.18 -1.12 -16.05
CA LEU A 9 -5.45 -1.83 -16.20
C LEU A 9 -5.30 -3.04 -17.15
N TYR A 10 -4.42 -2.93 -18.15
CA TYR A 10 -4.06 -4.06 -19.00
C TYR A 10 -3.40 -5.19 -18.20
N LEU A 11 -2.47 -4.87 -17.28
CA LEU A 11 -1.82 -5.85 -16.42
C LEU A 11 -2.83 -6.57 -15.51
N LEU A 12 -3.73 -5.82 -14.88
CA LEU A 12 -4.79 -6.42 -14.05
C LEU A 12 -5.69 -7.38 -14.85
N ARG A 13 -6.06 -6.97 -16.08
CA ARG A 13 -6.83 -7.85 -16.99
C ARG A 13 -6.03 -9.11 -17.35
N ARG A 14 -4.72 -9.00 -17.57
CA ARG A 14 -3.85 -10.14 -17.87
C ARG A 14 -3.74 -11.09 -16.67
N MET A 15 -3.58 -10.58 -15.45
CA MET A 15 -3.56 -11.38 -14.22
C MET A 15 -4.87 -12.16 -14.02
N CYS A 16 -6.01 -11.51 -14.29
CA CYS A 16 -7.31 -12.16 -14.24
C CYS A 16 -7.41 -13.31 -15.28
N GLY A 17 -6.95 -13.08 -16.51
CA GLY A 17 -6.89 -14.12 -17.54
C GLY A 17 -6.06 -15.34 -17.14
N ILE A 18 -4.86 -15.12 -16.61
CA ILE A 18 -3.97 -16.20 -16.14
C ILE A 18 -4.64 -17.02 -15.02
N LEU A 19 -5.39 -16.35 -14.13
CA LEU A 19 -6.09 -17.04 -13.05
C LEU A 19 -7.22 -17.94 -13.57
N TYR A 20 -7.95 -17.50 -14.60
CA TYR A 20 -8.98 -18.31 -15.25
C TYR A 20 -8.36 -19.49 -16.02
N GLU A 21 -7.28 -19.26 -16.76
CA GLU A 21 -6.53 -20.32 -17.47
C GLU A 21 -6.03 -21.39 -16.48
N ALA A 22 -5.41 -20.98 -15.37
CA ALA A 22 -4.94 -21.90 -14.32
C ALA A 22 -6.09 -22.66 -13.63
N TYR A 23 -7.28 -22.05 -13.54
CA TYR A 23 -8.47 -22.72 -13.03
C TYR A 23 -8.97 -23.82 -13.96
N GLU A 24 -9.03 -23.56 -15.28
CA GLU A 24 -9.45 -24.54 -16.29
C GLU A 24 -8.46 -25.71 -16.39
N GLU A 25 -7.15 -25.43 -16.39
CA GLU A 25 -6.10 -26.45 -16.49
C GLU A 25 -6.05 -27.40 -15.28
N SER A 26 -6.56 -26.96 -14.12
CA SER A 26 -6.57 -27.74 -12.87
C SER A 26 -7.50 -28.96 -12.88
N GLY A 27 -8.34 -29.15 -13.92
CA GLY A 27 -8.86 -30.42 -14.47
C GLY A 27 -9.42 -31.56 -13.57
N GLY A 28 -9.43 -31.46 -12.25
CA GLY A 28 -9.74 -32.58 -11.34
C GLY A 28 -9.35 -32.40 -9.87
N THR A 29 -8.34 -31.59 -9.55
CA THR A 29 -8.07 -31.17 -8.16
C THR A 29 -8.60 -29.76 -7.98
N LYS A 30 -9.94 -29.62 -7.94
CA LYS A 30 -10.59 -28.31 -7.88
C LYS A 30 -9.99 -27.48 -6.73
N PRO A 31 -9.27 -26.37 -6.99
CA PRO A 31 -9.05 -25.40 -5.94
C PRO A 31 -10.44 -25.05 -5.41
N THR A 32 -10.65 -25.21 -4.10
CA THR A 32 -11.95 -24.93 -3.46
C THR A 32 -12.48 -23.63 -4.03
N GLU A 33 -13.77 -23.54 -4.42
CA GLU A 33 -14.37 -22.31 -4.96
C GLU A 33 -14.03 -21.09 -4.09
N ARG A 34 -13.91 -21.31 -2.77
CA ARG A 34 -13.41 -20.36 -1.77
C ARG A 34 -12.04 -19.74 -2.11
N LYS A 35 -11.07 -20.50 -2.61
CA LYS A 35 -9.73 -20.01 -3.01
C LYS A 35 -9.80 -19.13 -4.25
N VAL A 36 -10.58 -19.53 -5.26
CA VAL A 36 -10.78 -18.75 -6.49
C VAL A 36 -11.47 -17.42 -6.17
N VAL A 37 -12.53 -17.47 -5.38
CA VAL A 37 -13.23 -16.27 -4.87
C VAL A 37 -12.29 -15.40 -4.05
N ALA A 38 -11.46 -15.98 -3.19
CA ALA A 38 -10.51 -15.23 -2.37
C ALA A 38 -9.47 -14.48 -3.23
N VAL A 39 -8.88 -15.12 -4.24
CA VAL A 39 -7.91 -14.44 -5.11
C VAL A 39 -8.58 -13.40 -6.00
N ASN A 40 -9.76 -13.70 -6.56
CA ASN A 40 -10.51 -12.72 -7.34
C ASN A 40 -10.88 -11.48 -6.49
N ALA A 41 -11.20 -11.67 -5.21
CA ALA A 41 -11.42 -10.56 -4.28
C ALA A 41 -10.15 -9.72 -4.06
N LYS A 42 -8.95 -10.33 -4.05
CA LYS A 42 -7.68 -9.59 -3.97
C LYS A 42 -7.39 -8.79 -5.24
N LEU A 43 -7.68 -9.35 -6.42
CA LEU A 43 -7.60 -8.63 -7.69
C LEU A 43 -8.60 -7.46 -7.75
N GLY A 44 -9.81 -7.66 -7.23
CA GLY A 44 -10.80 -6.59 -7.05
C GLY A 44 -10.25 -5.43 -6.21
N LYS A 45 -9.59 -5.73 -5.09
CA LYS A 45 -8.91 -4.71 -4.27
C LYS A 45 -7.83 -3.97 -5.03
N LEU A 46 -7.01 -4.66 -5.83
CA LEU A 46 -5.99 -4.00 -6.66
C LEU A 46 -6.62 -3.04 -7.68
N CYS A 47 -7.77 -3.41 -8.26
CA CYS A 47 -8.56 -2.54 -9.14
C CYS A 47 -9.04 -1.28 -8.42
N GLU A 48 -9.58 -1.43 -7.22
CA GLU A 48 -10.07 -0.32 -6.38
C GLU A 48 -8.95 0.66 -6.02
N MET A 49 -7.77 0.13 -5.66
CA MET A 49 -6.58 0.94 -5.35
C MET A 49 -6.08 1.69 -6.59
N LEU A 50 -6.01 1.03 -7.74
CA LEU A 50 -5.65 1.67 -9.00
C LEU A 50 -6.62 2.81 -9.34
N GLY A 51 -7.92 2.57 -9.21
CA GLY A 51 -8.95 3.60 -9.41
C GLY A 51 -8.90 4.73 -8.38
N ALA A 52 -8.42 4.47 -7.16
CA ALA A 52 -8.15 5.51 -6.17
C ALA A 52 -6.97 6.39 -6.60
N CYS A 53 -5.85 5.80 -7.03
CA CYS A 53 -4.70 6.56 -7.54
C CYS A 53 -5.05 7.38 -8.79
N GLU A 54 -5.80 6.80 -9.73
CA GLU A 54 -6.28 7.53 -10.90
C GLU A 54 -7.17 8.72 -10.52
N ARG A 55 -8.00 8.59 -9.48
CA ARG A 55 -8.83 9.71 -9.00
C ARG A 55 -7.96 10.83 -8.45
N ILE A 56 -6.97 10.52 -7.61
CA ILE A 56 -6.04 11.51 -7.04
C ILE A 56 -5.36 12.30 -8.16
N ILE A 57 -4.87 11.62 -9.20
CA ILE A 57 -4.20 12.25 -10.35
C ILE A 57 -5.18 13.03 -11.23
N LYS A 58 -6.40 12.53 -11.43
CA LYS A 58 -7.40 13.13 -12.33
C LYS A 58 -8.22 14.25 -11.69
N THR A 59 -8.11 14.48 -10.39
CA THR A 59 -8.75 15.60 -9.70
C THR A 59 -7.72 16.66 -9.24
N PRO A 60 -6.92 17.25 -10.16
CA PRO A 60 -6.02 18.32 -9.77
C PRO A 60 -6.82 19.55 -9.34
N VAL A 61 -6.23 20.35 -8.45
CA VAL A 61 -6.76 21.67 -8.09
C VAL A 61 -6.88 22.52 -9.36
N PRO A 62 -7.97 23.30 -9.54
CA PRO A 62 -8.12 24.14 -10.72
C PRO A 62 -6.93 25.09 -10.89
N VAL A 63 -6.29 25.05 -12.06
CA VAL A 63 -5.12 25.89 -12.38
C VAL A 63 -5.39 27.39 -12.18
N SER A 64 -6.63 27.83 -12.42
CA SER A 64 -7.05 29.20 -12.15
C SER A 64 -6.91 29.58 -10.68
N TYR A 65 -7.27 28.68 -9.74
CA TYR A 65 -7.18 28.94 -8.30
C TYR A 65 -5.72 29.12 -7.86
N SER A 66 -4.84 28.19 -8.24
CA SER A 66 -3.41 28.24 -7.88
C SER A 66 -2.74 29.51 -8.45
N ARG A 67 -3.03 29.88 -9.71
CA ARG A 67 -2.54 31.12 -10.33
C ARG A 67 -3.07 32.39 -9.68
N HIS A 68 -4.35 32.43 -9.32
CA HIS A 68 -4.95 33.58 -8.64
C HIS A 68 -4.35 33.78 -7.25
N THR A 69 -4.17 32.70 -6.50
CA THR A 69 -3.58 32.73 -5.15
C THR A 69 -2.15 33.26 -5.18
N SER A 70 -1.31 32.77 -6.10
CA SER A 70 0.07 33.26 -6.27
C SER A 70 0.15 34.75 -6.59
N ARG A 71 -0.69 35.25 -7.51
CA ARG A 71 -0.75 36.68 -7.87
C ARG A 71 -1.23 37.53 -6.69
N PHE A 72 -2.27 37.08 -5.99
CA PHE A 72 -2.80 37.79 -4.83
C PHE A 72 -1.75 37.88 -3.71
N LEU A 73 -1.07 36.78 -3.40
CA LEU A 73 -0.03 36.74 -2.37
C LEU A 73 1.16 37.64 -2.70
N THR A 74 1.54 37.69 -3.98
CA THR A 74 2.60 38.60 -4.45
C THR A 74 2.21 40.06 -4.25
N LEU A 75 0.97 40.44 -4.58
CA LEU A 75 0.45 41.78 -4.33
C LEU A 75 0.35 42.10 -2.83
N TYR A 76 -0.05 41.13 -2.02
CA TYR A 76 -0.10 41.27 -0.57
C TYR A 76 1.29 41.57 0.01
N CYS A 77 2.32 40.80 -0.38
CA CYS A 77 3.69 41.04 0.08
C CYS A 77 4.25 42.38 -0.44
N ALA A 78 3.89 42.80 -1.66
CA ALA A 78 4.29 44.08 -2.22
C ALA A 78 3.64 45.29 -1.53
N THR A 79 2.41 45.14 -1.00
CA THR A 79 1.68 46.21 -0.30
C THR A 79 2.02 46.27 1.21
N LEU A 80 2.49 45.17 1.78
CA LEU A 80 2.91 45.04 3.19
C LEU A 80 3.91 46.12 3.67
N PRO A 81 4.98 46.50 2.94
CA PRO A 81 5.90 47.54 3.41
C PRO A 81 5.24 48.91 3.54
N PHE A 82 4.27 49.24 2.69
CA PHE A 82 3.55 50.51 2.78
C PHE A 82 2.63 50.55 4.00
N ALA A 83 2.03 49.41 4.36
CA ALA A 83 1.15 49.30 5.53
C ALA A 83 1.90 49.41 6.86
N LEU A 84 3.17 48.97 6.92
CA LEU A 84 3.98 48.94 8.15
C LEU A 84 4.99 50.10 8.26
N LEU A 85 5.07 50.97 7.25
CA LEU A 85 6.07 52.03 7.18
C LEU A 85 6.00 53.00 8.36
N GLU A 86 4.78 53.41 8.73
CA GLU A 86 4.56 54.40 9.80
C GLU A 86 4.87 53.86 11.20
N SER A 87 4.64 52.56 11.42
CA SER A 87 4.78 51.93 12.75
C SER A 87 6.21 51.46 13.02
N LEU A 88 6.88 50.84 12.06
CA LEU A 88 8.19 50.21 12.26
C LEU A 88 9.38 51.03 11.73
N ARG A 89 9.15 52.06 10.89
CA ARG A 89 10.20 52.88 10.27
C ARG A 89 11.29 51.97 9.64
N TRP A 90 12.54 52.08 10.08
CA TRP A 90 13.67 51.30 9.56
C TRP A 90 13.58 49.80 9.83
N ALA A 91 12.85 49.38 10.87
CA ALA A 91 12.64 47.96 11.18
C ALA A 91 11.67 47.27 10.20
N VAL A 92 11.00 48.03 9.31
CA VAL A 92 10.07 47.48 8.31
C VAL A 92 10.77 46.50 7.37
N VAL A 93 12.02 46.78 6.98
CA VAL A 93 12.78 45.98 6.01
C VAL A 93 13.00 44.54 6.48
N PRO A 94 13.60 44.28 7.66
CA PRO A 94 13.79 42.91 8.14
C PRO A 94 12.47 42.20 8.45
N VAL A 95 11.46 42.93 8.97
CA VAL A 95 10.16 42.33 9.31
C VAL A 95 9.40 41.90 8.07
N VAL A 96 9.32 42.75 7.04
CA VAL A 96 8.67 42.41 5.76
C VAL A 96 9.41 41.30 5.04
N ALA A 97 10.75 41.27 5.11
CA ALA A 97 11.54 40.19 4.52
C ALA A 97 11.18 38.83 5.13
N VAL A 98 11.10 38.73 6.47
CA VAL A 98 10.73 37.49 7.18
C VAL A 98 9.28 37.09 6.87
N MET A 99 8.33 38.04 6.87
CA MET A 99 6.93 37.75 6.56
C MET A 99 6.75 37.28 5.12
N THR A 100 7.38 37.96 4.17
CA THR A 100 7.33 37.60 2.74
C THR A 100 7.94 36.24 2.51
N TRP A 101 9.10 35.96 3.13
CA TRP A 101 9.71 34.64 3.10
C TRP A 101 8.73 33.56 3.59
N GLY A 102 8.13 33.76 4.77
CA GLY A 102 7.16 32.80 5.33
C GLY A 102 5.97 32.55 4.43
N PHE A 103 5.34 33.61 3.90
CA PHE A 103 4.19 33.47 3.01
C PHE A 103 4.54 32.79 1.69
N LEU A 104 5.65 33.18 1.05
CA LEU A 104 6.10 32.57 -0.19
C LEU A 104 6.52 31.11 -0.01
N SER A 105 7.15 30.76 1.12
CA SER A 105 7.47 29.37 1.45
C SER A 105 6.21 28.52 1.61
N ILE A 106 5.17 29.02 2.28
CA ILE A 106 3.89 28.30 2.40
C ILE A 106 3.25 28.07 1.03
N GLN A 107 3.30 29.08 0.15
CA GLN A 107 2.77 28.97 -1.21
C GLN A 107 3.52 27.92 -2.04
N GLU A 108 4.84 27.86 -1.91
CA GLU A 108 5.69 26.89 -2.59
C GLU A 108 5.40 25.46 -2.10
N ILE A 109 5.30 25.26 -0.79
CA ILE A 109 4.89 23.97 -0.20
C ILE A 109 3.49 23.57 -0.69
N GLY A 110 2.57 24.53 -0.79
CA GLY A 110 1.24 24.33 -1.36
C GLY A 110 1.28 23.80 -2.79
N HIS A 111 2.22 24.29 -3.60
CA HIS A 111 2.42 23.81 -4.96
C HIS A 111 2.99 22.39 -4.99
N PHE A 112 3.89 22.04 -4.07
CA PHE A 112 4.45 20.70 -3.99
C PHE A 112 3.43 19.63 -3.60
N ILE A 113 2.52 19.94 -2.68
CA ILE A 113 1.49 18.98 -2.24
C ILE A 113 0.37 18.78 -3.28
N GLU A 114 0.22 19.70 -4.24
CA GLU A 114 -0.79 19.59 -5.31
C GLU A 114 -0.50 18.44 -6.27
N ASP A 115 0.78 18.03 -6.43
CA ASP A 115 1.18 16.91 -7.28
C ASP A 115 2.04 15.88 -6.51
N PRO A 116 1.41 14.94 -5.78
CA PRO A 116 2.10 14.03 -4.88
C PRO A 116 2.88 12.90 -5.59
N PHE A 117 2.66 12.69 -6.89
CA PHE A 117 3.30 11.63 -7.66
C PHE A 117 4.36 12.17 -8.63
N ASP A 118 4.55 13.49 -8.68
CA ASP A 118 5.58 14.09 -9.51
C ASP A 118 6.98 13.77 -8.98
N ARG A 119 7.93 13.55 -9.90
CA ARG A 119 9.30 13.16 -9.57
C ARG A 119 10.11 14.29 -8.94
N ILE A 120 9.70 15.55 -9.12
CA ILE A 120 10.50 16.73 -8.80
C ILE A 120 9.94 17.46 -7.57
N ALA A 121 8.62 17.60 -7.46
CA ALA A 121 7.98 18.46 -6.48
C ALA A 121 7.78 17.86 -5.08
N CYS A 122 7.45 16.57 -4.97
CA CYS A 122 7.17 15.94 -3.68
C CYS A 122 7.50 14.45 -3.76
N GLN A 123 8.72 14.09 -3.34
CA GLN A 123 9.28 12.75 -3.53
C GLN A 123 8.66 11.73 -2.58
N ILE A 124 7.43 11.29 -2.85
CA ILE A 124 7.03 9.96 -2.38
C ILE A 124 7.90 8.97 -3.17
N PRO A 125 8.73 8.13 -2.51
CA PRO A 125 9.70 7.28 -3.21
C PRO A 125 9.00 6.10 -3.89
N MET A 126 8.43 6.34 -5.08
CA MET A 126 7.70 5.34 -5.86
C MET A 126 8.60 4.15 -6.23
N GLU A 127 9.85 4.41 -6.62
CA GLU A 127 10.83 3.36 -6.91
C GLU A 127 11.11 2.49 -5.68
N GLY A 128 11.31 3.12 -4.51
CA GLY A 128 11.57 2.37 -3.27
C GLY A 128 10.36 1.55 -2.81
N LEU A 129 9.14 2.07 -3.03
CA LEU A 129 7.91 1.30 -2.79
C LEU A 129 7.80 0.10 -3.74
N CYS A 130 8.12 0.28 -5.02
CA CYS A 130 8.13 -0.82 -6.00
C CYS A 130 9.18 -1.88 -5.65
N GLU A 131 10.39 -1.47 -5.28
CA GLU A 131 11.47 -2.37 -4.86
C GLU A 131 11.08 -3.18 -3.62
N THR A 132 10.43 -2.54 -2.65
CA THR A 132 9.91 -3.23 -1.46
C THR A 132 8.85 -4.27 -1.83
N ILE A 133 7.91 -3.93 -2.71
CA ILE A 133 6.87 -4.87 -3.18
C ILE A 133 7.49 -6.05 -3.95
N GLU A 134 8.51 -5.80 -4.78
CA GLU A 134 9.23 -6.83 -5.50
C GLU A 134 9.97 -7.79 -4.57
N ALA A 135 10.66 -7.23 -3.56
CA ALA A 135 11.34 -8.02 -2.54
C ALA A 135 10.35 -8.90 -1.75
N ASP A 136 9.21 -8.35 -1.32
CA ASP A 136 8.18 -9.08 -0.59
C ASP A 136 7.59 -10.25 -1.42
N ILE A 137 7.31 -10.03 -2.70
CA ILE A 137 6.80 -11.08 -3.59
C ILE A 137 7.87 -12.17 -3.84
N THR A 138 9.12 -11.76 -3.98
CA THR A 138 10.25 -12.68 -4.18
C THR A 138 10.48 -13.54 -2.94
N ASP A 139 10.41 -12.97 -1.74
CA ASP A 139 10.52 -13.72 -0.48
C ASP A 139 9.36 -14.72 -0.32
N LEU A 140 8.12 -14.28 -0.56
CA LEU A 140 6.93 -15.14 -0.48
C LEU A 140 6.95 -16.32 -1.46
N THR A 141 7.57 -16.15 -2.63
CA THR A 141 7.64 -17.21 -3.66
C THR A 141 8.86 -18.12 -3.49
N SER A 142 9.93 -17.62 -2.87
CA SER A 142 11.14 -18.40 -2.58
C SER A 142 11.08 -19.19 -1.27
N MET A 143 10.21 -18.80 -0.32
CA MET A 143 10.01 -19.58 0.90
C MET A 143 9.40 -20.97 0.61
N PRO A 144 10.06 -22.07 1.02
CA PRO A 144 9.45 -23.39 0.96
C PRO A 144 8.24 -23.42 1.91
N TYR A 145 7.10 -23.83 1.38
CA TYR A 145 5.85 -23.98 2.14
C TYR A 145 6.08 -24.82 3.41
N ILE A 146 6.11 -24.17 4.58
CA ILE A 146 6.15 -24.87 5.86
C ILE A 146 4.79 -25.53 6.05
N ARG A 147 4.72 -26.81 5.68
CA ARG A 147 3.57 -27.68 5.88
C ARG A 147 3.39 -27.91 7.38
N HIS A 148 2.55 -27.09 8.00
CA HIS A 148 1.98 -27.23 9.35
C HIS A 148 2.99 -27.52 10.49
N PHE A 149 3.06 -26.62 11.47
CA PHE A 149 3.23 -27.05 12.86
C PHE A 149 2.01 -27.92 13.20
N GLY A 150 2.14 -29.23 13.00
CA GLY A 150 1.26 -30.18 13.64
C GLY A 150 1.41 -29.96 15.13
N THR A 151 0.36 -29.45 15.78
CA THR A 151 0.22 -29.59 17.22
C THR A 151 0.17 -31.09 17.48
N GLN A 152 1.31 -31.69 17.78
CA GLN A 152 1.37 -33.00 18.41
C GLN A 152 0.78 -32.83 19.80
N VAL A 153 -0.55 -32.82 19.90
CA VAL A 153 -1.23 -33.18 21.15
C VAL A 153 -1.25 -34.70 21.16
N ASN A 154 -0.12 -35.30 21.54
CA ASN A 154 -0.07 -36.70 21.93
C ASN A 154 0.55 -36.80 23.32
N GLY A 155 -0.30 -37.11 24.29
CA GLY A 155 0.13 -37.68 25.57
C GLY A 155 -0.26 -36.91 26.82
N HIS A 156 -1.54 -36.87 27.17
CA HIS A 156 -1.89 -37.01 28.58
C HIS A 156 -2.78 -38.26 28.74
N PRO A 157 -2.34 -39.31 29.46
CA PRO A 157 -3.18 -40.44 29.76
C PRO A 157 -4.18 -40.04 30.85
N SER A 158 -5.47 -40.16 30.56
CA SER A 158 -6.54 -40.02 31.55
C SER A 158 -6.32 -41.05 32.67
N PRO A 159 -6.23 -40.66 33.95
CA PRO A 159 -6.30 -41.62 35.03
C PRO A 159 -7.75 -41.74 35.49
N THR A 160 -8.35 -42.94 35.42
CA THR A 160 -9.13 -43.51 36.54
C THR A 160 -9.68 -44.92 36.24
N PRO A 161 -9.88 -45.72 37.30
CA PRO A 161 -9.85 -47.18 37.28
C PRO A 161 -11.23 -47.79 37.05
N THR A 162 -11.32 -49.06 36.63
CA THR A 162 -12.21 -50.08 37.21
C THR A 162 -11.91 -51.47 36.60
N SER A 163 -11.78 -52.42 37.51
CA SER A 163 -11.54 -53.87 37.45
C SER A 163 -12.09 -54.72 36.29
N ALA A 164 -11.29 -55.68 35.82
CA ALA A 164 -11.60 -57.12 35.65
C ALA A 164 -10.47 -57.79 34.82
N SER A 165 -9.47 -58.41 35.44
CA SER A 165 -9.35 -59.87 35.67
C SER A 165 -8.75 -60.68 34.49
N THR A 166 -7.53 -61.18 34.75
CA THR A 166 -7.06 -62.57 34.51
C THR A 166 -6.16 -62.88 33.29
N SER A 167 -5.06 -63.59 33.60
CA SER A 167 -4.23 -64.51 32.79
C SER A 167 -3.12 -63.88 31.93
N ALA A 168 -1.85 -63.89 32.37
CA ALA A 168 -0.84 -64.96 32.18
C ALA A 168 -0.49 -65.16 30.67
N ALA A 169 0.75 -65.19 30.18
CA ALA A 169 2.07 -65.46 30.74
C ALA A 169 3.20 -65.05 29.74
N ASN A 170 4.46 -65.11 30.22
CA ASN A 170 5.73 -65.26 29.49
C ASN A 170 6.34 -64.10 28.68
N GLU A 171 7.22 -63.34 29.36
CA GLU A 171 8.71 -63.35 29.28
C GLU A 171 9.45 -63.76 27.97
N PRO A 172 10.71 -63.30 27.79
CA PRO A 172 11.04 -62.26 26.80
C PRO A 172 12.26 -62.66 25.92
N LEU A 173 12.94 -61.67 25.33
CA LEU A 173 14.29 -61.65 24.69
C LEU A 173 14.19 -61.21 23.22
N ALA A 174 14.39 -59.93 22.88
CA ALA A 174 15.63 -59.15 22.90
C ALA A 174 16.59 -59.50 21.75
N HIS A 175 16.88 -58.46 20.95
CA HIS A 175 18.03 -58.28 20.04
C HIS A 175 18.09 -59.26 18.85
N THR A 176 18.05 -58.78 17.61
CA THR A 176 18.96 -57.77 17.04
C THR A 176 18.28 -57.02 15.91
#